data_AF-A0A1G8CB42-F1
#
_entry.id   AF-A0A1G8CB42-F1
#
_cell.length_a   1.000
_cell.length_b   1.000
_cell.length_c   1.000
_cell.angle_alpha   90.00
_cell.angle_beta   90.00
_cell.angle_gamma   90.00
#
_symmetry.space_group_name_H-M   'P 1'
#
loop_
_entity.id
_entity.type
_entity.pdbx_description
1 polymer ?
#
loop_
_entity_poly.entity_id
_entity_poly.type
_entity_poly.pdbx_seq_one_letter_code
_entity_poly.pdbx_strand_id
1 'polypeptide(L)'
;MTALTPTLAIVAARLPSPPSSIDVLDDEVAGATPDWRGIAVPEHVMQRFARRSDAAPLAARPIAGGQIHLLARRPGFGAVLLDAWDSTRQRWRGWLVTPDTAYADACGLVVEERDAPADPRAGLVLCDMPVTLAVTDLGACLGVFSQERLQAARWLETHGRANGAGVAAAPGMIARVALPGDDYVLTGTPLSSELGKDGRVAYRQLLRQGLQQLQIASADAAASQATAPISRPVQAANANRWLKIVTAVAASVMVVQSAWLFLPKEGAVVGNAEFRNGGSGVEKGVRMRVLFRAEATEAEIRTWLQREQLEIVAGPDTLGAFTLLSRDRQKVLPPPGPGNPLAVINP
;
A
#
# COMPACT_ATOMS: atom_id res chain seq x y z
N MET A 1 -9.68 17.48 -24.86
CA MET A 1 -9.87 16.02 -24.89
C MET A 1 -10.86 15.67 -23.80
N THR A 2 -12.13 15.48 -24.14
CA THR A 2 -13.15 14.97 -23.22
C THR A 2 -12.80 13.51 -22.96
N ALA A 3 -12.24 13.21 -21.78
CA ALA A 3 -12.17 11.83 -21.34
C ALA A 3 -13.60 11.28 -21.40
N LEU A 4 -13.79 10.15 -22.08
CA LEU A 4 -15.05 9.41 -22.09
C LEU A 4 -15.30 8.95 -20.66
N THR A 5 -15.88 9.82 -19.82
CA THR A 5 -16.36 9.46 -18.50
C THR A 5 -17.39 8.36 -18.72
N PRO A 6 -17.14 7.11 -18.29
CA PRO A 6 -18.14 6.07 -18.45
C PRO A 6 -19.41 6.52 -17.75
N THR A 7 -20.56 6.39 -18.39
CA THR A 7 -21.82 6.82 -17.77
C THR A 7 -22.07 5.98 -16.51
N LEU A 8 -22.86 6.51 -15.57
CA LEU A 8 -23.27 5.74 -14.40
C LEU A 8 -23.99 4.43 -14.78
N ALA A 9 -24.64 4.38 -15.95
CA ALA A 9 -25.23 3.16 -16.49
C ALA A 9 -24.17 2.11 -16.85
N ILE A 10 -23.05 2.50 -17.46
CA ILE A 10 -21.92 1.60 -17.76
C ILE A 10 -21.30 1.08 -16.46
N VAL A 11 -21.17 1.94 -15.43
CA VAL A 11 -20.67 1.52 -14.12
C VAL A 11 -21.67 0.55 -13.46
N ALA A 12 -22.96 0.88 -13.47
CA ALA A 12 -24.01 0.05 -12.91
C ALA A 12 -24.08 -1.33 -13.57
N ALA A 13 -23.83 -1.43 -14.87
CA ALA A 13 -23.76 -2.70 -15.60
C ALA A 13 -22.63 -3.64 -15.11
N ARG A 14 -21.62 -3.11 -14.41
CA ARG A 14 -20.56 -3.92 -13.77
C ARG A 14 -20.97 -4.45 -12.40
N LEU A 15 -22.02 -3.91 -11.80
CA LEU A 15 -22.53 -4.38 -10.52
C LEU A 15 -23.18 -5.77 -10.67
N PRO A 16 -23.16 -6.60 -9.63
CA PRO A 16 -24.00 -7.77 -9.56
C PRO A 16 -25.49 -7.35 -9.61
N SER A 17 -26.10 -7.39 -10.79
CA SER A 17 -27.56 -7.45 -10.84
C SER A 17 -28.00 -8.74 -10.11
N PRO A 18 -29.13 -8.74 -9.37
CA PRO A 18 -29.79 -10.01 -9.07
C PRO A 18 -29.96 -10.76 -10.40
N PRO A 19 -29.98 -12.11 -10.41
CA PRO A 19 -30.27 -12.83 -11.63
C PRO A 19 -31.67 -12.40 -12.10
N SER A 20 -31.73 -11.41 -12.99
CA SER A 20 -32.85 -11.26 -13.88
C SER A 20 -32.86 -12.55 -14.66
N SER A 21 -33.93 -13.32 -14.48
CA SER A 21 -34.23 -14.52 -15.22
C SER A 21 -33.66 -14.44 -16.63
N ILE A 22 -32.94 -15.48 -17.02
CA ILE A 22 -32.47 -15.72 -18.39
C ILE A 22 -33.66 -15.48 -19.31
N ASP A 23 -33.74 -14.31 -19.93
CA ASP A 23 -34.75 -13.97 -20.94
C ASP A 23 -34.39 -12.70 -21.73
N VAL A 24 -33.10 -12.36 -21.83
CA VAL A 24 -32.66 -11.24 -22.69
C VAL A 24 -31.31 -11.54 -23.33
N LEU A 25 -31.22 -12.57 -24.18
CA LEU A 25 -30.20 -12.68 -25.24
C LEU A 25 -30.67 -13.61 -26.38
N ASP A 26 -31.97 -13.64 -26.68
CA ASP A 26 -32.51 -14.27 -27.92
C ASP A 26 -33.20 -13.23 -28.83
N ASP A 27 -32.94 -11.93 -28.61
CA ASP A 27 -33.13 -10.97 -29.70
C ASP A 27 -31.96 -11.17 -30.67
N GLU A 28 -32.22 -11.97 -31.71
CA GLU A 28 -31.47 -11.96 -32.96
C GLU A 28 -31.13 -10.51 -33.29
N VAL A 29 -29.85 -10.16 -33.20
CA VAL A 29 -29.32 -8.91 -33.76
C VAL A 29 -29.42 -9.06 -35.28
N ALA A 30 -30.63 -8.81 -35.81
CA ALA A 30 -30.94 -8.79 -37.22
C ALA A 30 -30.28 -7.54 -37.83
N GLY A 31 -28.99 -7.65 -38.11
CA GLY A 31 -28.18 -6.62 -38.74
C GLY A 31 -26.93 -7.24 -39.33
N ALA A 32 -26.53 -6.76 -40.51
CA ALA A 32 -25.25 -7.16 -41.10
C ALA A 32 -24.13 -6.91 -40.09
N THR A 33 -23.37 -7.95 -39.75
CA THR A 33 -22.22 -7.84 -38.85
C THR A 33 -21.27 -6.80 -39.46
N PRO A 34 -20.96 -5.70 -38.76
CA PRO A 34 -20.15 -4.64 -39.35
C PRO A 34 -18.80 -5.19 -39.80
N ASP A 35 -18.31 -4.86 -41.01
CA ASP A 35 -16.95 -5.27 -41.41
C ASP A 35 -15.92 -4.37 -40.72
N TRP A 36 -15.24 -4.92 -39.72
CA TRP A 36 -14.26 -4.19 -38.92
C TRP A 36 -12.86 -4.19 -39.52
N ARG A 37 -12.59 -4.96 -40.58
CA ARG A 37 -11.23 -5.20 -41.10
C ARG A 37 -10.54 -3.96 -41.67
N GLY A 38 -11.31 -2.91 -42.01
CA GLY A 38 -10.80 -1.63 -42.50
C GLY A 38 -10.84 -0.48 -41.49
N ILE A 39 -11.34 -0.70 -40.27
CA ILE A 39 -11.49 0.37 -39.27
C ILE A 39 -10.19 0.49 -38.48
N ALA A 40 -9.50 1.63 -38.63
CA ALA A 40 -8.31 1.94 -37.85
C ALA A 40 -8.65 2.01 -36.35
N VAL A 41 -7.95 1.22 -35.54
CA VAL A 41 -8.07 1.28 -34.08
C VAL A 41 -7.45 2.60 -33.59
N PRO A 42 -8.17 3.44 -32.83
CA PRO A 42 -7.61 4.69 -32.31
C PRO A 42 -6.35 4.47 -31.47
N GLU A 43 -5.39 5.38 -31.56
CA GLU A 43 -4.07 5.25 -30.89
C GLU A 43 -4.19 5.02 -29.38
N HIS A 44 -5.08 5.77 -28.70
CA HIS A 44 -5.29 5.62 -27.27
C HIS A 44 -5.82 4.21 -26.88
N VAL A 45 -6.50 3.51 -27.78
CA VAL A 45 -6.95 2.12 -27.56
C VAL A 45 -5.78 1.15 -27.75
N MET A 46 -4.94 1.39 -28.76
CA MET A 46 -3.69 0.63 -28.97
C MET A 46 -2.76 0.74 -27.77
N GLN A 47 -2.58 1.94 -27.21
CA GLN A 47 -1.80 2.17 -25.99
C GLN A 47 -2.34 1.40 -24.79
N ARG A 48 -3.67 1.30 -24.64
CA ARG A 48 -4.29 0.46 -23.59
C ARG A 48 -3.99 -1.03 -23.78
N PHE A 49 -4.01 -1.52 -25.01
CA PHE A 49 -3.64 -2.92 -25.29
C PHE A 49 -2.17 -3.19 -25.00
N ALA A 50 -1.28 -2.26 -25.36
CA ALA A 50 0.15 -2.36 -25.05
C ALA A 50 0.38 -2.44 -23.53
N ARG A 51 -0.17 -1.50 -22.75
CA ARG A 51 -0.05 -1.52 -21.28
C ARG A 51 -0.59 -2.80 -20.65
N ARG A 52 -1.69 -3.34 -21.18
CA ARG A 52 -2.23 -4.63 -20.73
C ARG A 52 -1.29 -5.79 -21.06
N SER A 53 -0.68 -5.78 -22.25
CA SER A 53 0.32 -6.77 -22.64
C SER A 53 1.54 -6.72 -21.72
N ASP A 54 2.04 -5.52 -21.41
CA ASP A 54 3.19 -5.31 -20.53
C ASP A 54 2.92 -5.76 -19.08
N ALA A 55 1.67 -5.63 -18.62
CA ALA A 55 1.25 -6.09 -17.29
C ALA A 55 0.95 -7.60 -17.23
N ALA A 56 0.78 -8.29 -18.36
CA ALA A 56 0.40 -9.70 -18.41
C ALA A 56 1.33 -10.64 -17.60
N PRO A 57 2.67 -10.46 -17.59
CA PRO A 57 3.57 -11.27 -16.78
C PRO A 57 3.33 -11.17 -15.27
N LEU A 58 2.67 -10.11 -14.79
CA LEU A 58 2.37 -9.93 -13.38
C LEU A 58 1.33 -10.94 -12.87
N ALA A 59 0.47 -11.45 -13.75
CA ALA A 59 -0.69 -12.28 -13.38
C ALA A 59 -0.31 -13.52 -12.54
N ALA A 60 0.91 -14.04 -12.71
CA ALA A 60 1.40 -15.23 -12.02
C ALA A 60 2.21 -14.93 -10.73
N ARG A 61 2.32 -13.65 -10.32
CA ARG A 61 3.10 -13.29 -9.14
C ARG A 61 2.46 -13.83 -7.86
N PRO A 62 3.28 -14.29 -6.89
CA PRO A 62 2.82 -14.57 -5.54
C PRO A 62 2.21 -13.31 -4.91
N ILE A 63 1.08 -13.50 -4.22
CA ILE A 63 0.31 -12.42 -3.59
C ILE A 63 1.15 -11.73 -2.51
N ALA A 64 1.25 -10.41 -2.59
CA ALA A 64 1.98 -9.57 -1.63
C ALA A 64 1.38 -8.16 -1.51
N GLY A 65 1.76 -7.44 -0.46
CA GLY A 65 1.41 -6.02 -0.30
C GLY A 65 1.96 -5.16 -1.45
N GLY A 66 1.23 -4.09 -1.80
CA GLY A 66 1.53 -3.22 -2.95
C GLY A 66 1.02 -3.76 -4.29
N GLN A 67 0.48 -4.98 -4.35
CA GLN A 67 -0.06 -5.55 -5.58
C GLN A 67 -1.54 -5.17 -5.76
N ILE A 68 -1.94 -4.99 -7.02
CA ILE A 68 -3.34 -4.72 -7.40
C ILE A 68 -3.91 -6.01 -7.98
N HIS A 69 -4.93 -6.60 -7.36
CA HIS A 69 -5.54 -7.86 -7.81
C HIS A 69 -6.98 -7.66 -8.24
N LEU A 70 -7.37 -8.26 -9.38
CA LEU A 70 -8.79 -8.36 -9.74
C LEU A 70 -9.61 -9.01 -8.63
N LEU A 71 -10.87 -8.65 -8.53
CA LEU A 71 -11.82 -9.38 -7.70
C LEU A 71 -12.24 -10.67 -8.42
N ALA A 72 -11.86 -11.83 -7.89
CA ALA A 72 -12.02 -13.12 -8.56
C ALA A 72 -13.49 -13.45 -8.89
N ARG A 73 -14.41 -13.17 -7.96
CA ARG A 73 -15.85 -13.46 -8.12
C ARG A 73 -16.52 -12.60 -9.19
N ARG A 74 -16.02 -11.38 -9.43
CA ARG A 74 -16.52 -10.43 -10.44
C ARG A 74 -15.38 -9.55 -10.94
N PRO A 75 -14.55 -10.04 -11.88
CA PRO A 75 -13.40 -9.28 -12.38
C PRO A 75 -13.80 -8.01 -13.15
N GLY A 76 -15.06 -7.93 -13.60
CA GLY A 76 -15.62 -6.73 -14.22
C GLY A 76 -16.01 -5.62 -13.24
N PHE A 77 -16.19 -5.93 -11.95
CA PHE A 77 -16.56 -4.93 -10.94
C PHE A 77 -15.36 -4.05 -10.56
N GLY A 78 -14.19 -4.65 -10.37
CA GLY A 78 -12.97 -3.92 -10.03
C GLY A 78 -11.83 -4.82 -9.55
N ALA A 79 -10.85 -4.17 -8.97
CA ALA A 79 -9.66 -4.76 -8.38
C ALA A 79 -9.44 -4.19 -6.97
N VAL A 80 -8.42 -4.67 -6.25
CA VAL A 80 -8.05 -4.16 -4.92
C VAL A 80 -6.55 -4.02 -4.82
N LEU A 81 -6.09 -2.86 -4.33
CA LEU A 81 -4.70 -2.61 -3.96
C LEU A 81 -4.47 -3.18 -2.56
N LEU A 82 -3.60 -4.18 -2.44
CA LEU A 82 -3.30 -4.84 -1.17
C LEU A 82 -2.35 -4.00 -0.32
N ASP A 83 -2.69 -3.83 0.95
CA ASP A 83 -1.92 -3.03 1.90
C ASP A 83 -1.26 -3.90 2.97
N ALA A 84 -2.09 -4.55 3.79
CA ALA A 84 -1.66 -5.28 4.97
C ALA A 84 -2.38 -6.63 5.10
N TRP A 85 -1.66 -7.63 5.59
CA TRP A 85 -2.22 -8.94 5.90
C TRP A 85 -2.61 -9.01 7.37
N ASP A 86 -3.88 -9.34 7.63
CA ASP A 86 -4.38 -9.70 8.96
C ASP A 86 -4.24 -11.21 9.14
N SER A 87 -3.21 -11.62 9.90
CA SER A 87 -2.94 -13.02 10.20
C SER A 87 -3.99 -13.67 11.10
N THR A 88 -4.73 -12.89 11.90
CA THR A 88 -5.74 -13.43 12.82
C THR A 88 -7.00 -13.85 12.06
N ARG A 89 -7.36 -13.07 11.03
CA ARG A 89 -8.54 -13.33 10.19
C ARG A 89 -8.20 -14.05 8.90
N GLN A 90 -6.91 -14.18 8.57
CA GLN A 90 -6.43 -14.68 7.28
C GLN A 90 -7.01 -13.88 6.12
N ARG A 91 -6.96 -12.54 6.23
CA ARG A 91 -7.55 -11.62 5.25
C ARG A 91 -6.61 -10.49 4.91
N TRP A 92 -6.65 -10.05 3.66
CA TRP A 92 -5.99 -8.84 3.22
C TRP A 92 -6.86 -7.61 3.49
N ARG A 93 -6.25 -6.55 4.00
CA ARG A 93 -6.76 -5.18 3.96
C ARG A 93 -6.21 -4.50 2.70
N GLY A 94 -7.05 -3.70 2.06
CA GLY A 94 -6.67 -2.91 0.90
C GLY A 94 -7.72 -1.87 0.54
N TRP A 95 -7.58 -1.27 -0.64
CA TRP A 95 -8.54 -0.28 -1.16
C TRP A 95 -9.09 -0.71 -2.50
N LEU A 96 -10.37 -0.39 -2.75
CA LEU A 96 -11.01 -0.65 -4.02
C LEU A 96 -10.30 0.10 -5.17
N VAL A 97 -10.08 -0.59 -6.28
CA VAL A 97 -9.47 -0.07 -7.50
C VAL A 97 -10.44 -0.24 -8.67
N THR A 98 -10.57 0.80 -9.48
CA THR A 98 -11.49 0.87 -10.63
C THR A 98 -10.77 1.42 -11.86
N PRO A 99 -11.26 1.21 -13.08
CA PRO A 99 -10.71 1.85 -14.28
C PRO A 99 -11.17 3.30 -14.46
N ASP A 100 -12.02 3.83 -13.57
CA ASP A 100 -12.85 5.00 -13.84
C ASP A 100 -12.22 6.30 -13.33
N THR A 101 -11.05 6.67 -13.87
CA THR A 101 -10.26 7.86 -13.45
C THR A 101 -11.04 9.18 -13.51
N ALA A 102 -12.02 9.30 -14.40
CA ALA A 102 -12.88 10.47 -14.49
C ALA A 102 -13.75 10.70 -13.23
N TYR A 103 -13.91 9.68 -12.40
CA TYR A 103 -14.62 9.75 -11.11
C TYR A 103 -13.70 10.03 -9.92
N ALA A 104 -12.42 10.33 -10.15
CA ALA A 104 -11.49 10.66 -9.08
C ALA A 104 -12.03 11.82 -8.22
N ASP A 105 -11.84 11.69 -6.92
CA ASP A 105 -12.06 12.74 -5.92
C ASP A 105 -10.76 13.03 -5.15
N ALA A 106 -10.82 13.90 -4.14
CA ALA A 106 -9.65 14.27 -3.34
C ALA A 106 -9.00 13.10 -2.56
N CYS A 107 -9.70 11.97 -2.41
CA CYS A 107 -9.17 10.74 -1.80
C CYS A 107 -8.79 9.68 -2.85
N GLY A 108 -8.99 9.96 -4.14
CA GLY A 108 -8.63 9.07 -5.23
C GLY A 108 -7.15 9.20 -5.58
N LEU A 109 -6.45 8.08 -5.73
CA LEU A 109 -5.11 8.03 -6.31
C LEU A 109 -5.21 7.53 -7.75
N VAL A 110 -4.87 8.39 -8.70
CA VAL A 110 -4.83 8.05 -10.13
C VAL A 110 -3.56 7.26 -10.43
N VAL A 111 -3.71 6.13 -11.12
CA VAL A 111 -2.59 5.30 -11.58
C VAL A 111 -1.97 5.95 -12.81
N GLU A 112 -0.67 6.20 -12.74
CA GLU A 112 0.09 6.95 -13.75
C GLU A 112 0.94 6.02 -14.60
N GLU A 113 1.69 6.58 -15.55
CA GLU A 113 2.70 5.83 -16.32
C GLU A 113 3.89 5.43 -15.45
N ARG A 114 4.27 6.25 -14.47
CA ARG A 114 5.33 5.92 -13.50
C ARG A 114 5.03 4.70 -12.62
N ASP A 115 3.76 4.30 -12.55
CA ASP A 115 3.31 3.12 -11.82
C ASP A 115 3.39 1.84 -12.68
N ALA A 116 3.94 1.94 -13.90
CA ALA A 116 4.08 0.82 -14.80
C ALA A 116 5.09 -0.24 -14.27
N PRO A 117 4.86 -1.53 -14.57
CA PRO A 117 3.75 -2.06 -15.37
C PRO A 117 2.42 -2.10 -14.60
N ALA A 118 1.36 -1.59 -15.24
CA ALA A 118 0.00 -1.58 -14.71
C ALA A 118 -1.04 -1.71 -15.83
N ASP A 119 -1.94 -2.68 -15.70
CA ASP A 119 -3.08 -2.93 -16.59
C ASP A 119 -4.08 -1.75 -16.49
N PRO A 120 -4.61 -1.23 -17.60
CA PRO A 120 -5.57 -0.12 -17.60
C PRO A 120 -6.84 -0.33 -16.78
N ARG A 121 -7.15 -1.57 -16.38
CA ARG A 121 -8.24 -1.88 -15.44
C ARG A 121 -7.95 -1.35 -14.02
N ALA A 122 -6.68 -1.11 -13.70
CA ALA A 122 -6.22 -0.46 -12.49
C ALA A 122 -5.95 1.03 -12.76
N GLY A 123 -7.01 1.85 -12.86
CA GLY A 123 -6.89 3.27 -13.20
C GLY A 123 -6.96 4.21 -12.00
N LEU A 124 -7.76 3.88 -10.99
CA LEU A 124 -8.08 4.74 -9.85
C LEU A 124 -8.20 3.89 -8.58
N VAL A 125 -7.38 4.19 -7.58
CA VAL A 125 -7.50 3.64 -6.22
C VAL A 125 -8.37 4.58 -5.39
N LEU A 126 -9.39 4.05 -4.74
CA LEU A 126 -10.31 4.80 -3.87
C LEU A 126 -9.83 4.66 -2.41
N CYS A 127 -8.88 5.51 -2.00
CA CYS A 127 -8.20 5.37 -0.71
C CYS A 127 -9.13 5.59 0.50
N ASP A 128 -10.33 6.13 0.31
CA ASP A 128 -11.36 6.25 1.34
C ASP A 128 -12.44 5.14 1.27
N MET A 129 -12.19 4.07 0.49
CA MET A 129 -12.99 2.84 0.47
C MET A 129 -12.14 1.62 0.83
N PRO A 130 -11.75 1.48 2.11
CA PRO A 130 -10.97 0.34 2.54
C PRO A 130 -11.84 -0.91 2.64
N VAL A 131 -11.30 -2.02 2.16
CA VAL A 131 -11.95 -3.33 2.10
C VAL A 131 -11.09 -4.40 2.74
N THR A 132 -11.75 -5.48 3.16
CA THR A 132 -11.09 -6.70 3.63
C THR A 132 -11.53 -7.89 2.78
N LEU A 133 -10.59 -8.78 2.44
CA LEU A 133 -10.79 -9.86 1.46
C LEU A 133 -10.08 -11.14 1.90
N ALA A 134 -10.64 -12.30 1.57
CA ALA A 134 -9.89 -13.55 1.65
C ALA A 134 -8.98 -13.72 0.42
N VAL A 135 -7.97 -14.59 0.51
CA VAL A 135 -7.11 -14.92 -0.65
C VAL A 135 -7.93 -15.47 -1.82
N THR A 136 -9.00 -16.22 -1.54
CA THR A 136 -9.92 -16.77 -2.55
C THR A 136 -10.71 -15.71 -3.31
N ASP A 137 -10.74 -14.47 -2.83
CA ASP A 137 -11.40 -13.35 -3.50
C ASP A 137 -10.47 -12.62 -4.48
N LEU A 138 -9.18 -12.99 -4.52
CA LEU A 138 -8.15 -12.35 -5.33
C LEU A 138 -7.92 -13.13 -6.64
N GLY A 139 -8.00 -12.42 -7.75
CA GLY A 139 -7.70 -12.91 -9.08
C GLY A 139 -6.31 -12.49 -9.56
N ALA A 140 -6.14 -12.37 -10.88
CA ALA A 140 -4.87 -12.00 -11.50
C ALA A 140 -4.36 -10.63 -10.99
N CYS A 141 -3.05 -10.55 -10.77
CA CYS A 141 -2.36 -9.30 -10.49
C CYS A 141 -2.34 -8.41 -11.75
N LEU A 142 -2.72 -7.15 -11.57
CA LEU A 142 -2.85 -6.12 -12.61
C LEU A 142 -1.71 -5.12 -12.58
N GLY A 143 -1.02 -4.98 -11.45
CA GLY A 143 -0.01 -3.94 -11.25
C GLY A 143 0.65 -4.10 -9.90
N VAL A 144 1.84 -3.51 -9.76
CA VAL A 144 2.61 -3.52 -8.51
C VAL A 144 3.07 -2.10 -8.22
N PHE A 145 2.56 -1.53 -7.14
CA PHE A 145 2.99 -0.23 -6.65
C PHE A 145 4.35 -0.34 -5.94
N SER A 146 5.16 0.72 -6.10
CA SER A 146 6.33 0.92 -5.25
C SER A 146 5.90 1.16 -3.80
N GLN A 147 6.86 1.07 -2.87
CA GLN A 147 6.58 1.36 -1.46
C GLN A 147 6.15 2.81 -1.27
N GLU A 148 6.81 3.75 -1.94
CA GLU A 148 6.47 5.18 -1.92
C GLU A 148 5.03 5.40 -2.38
N ARG A 149 4.62 4.70 -3.45
CA ARG A 149 3.27 4.77 -3.99
C ARG A 149 2.21 4.16 -3.06
N LEU A 150 2.56 3.07 -2.36
CA LEU A 150 1.69 2.50 -1.34
C LEU A 150 1.56 3.42 -0.12
N GLN A 151 2.65 4.08 0.29
CA GLN A 151 2.60 5.09 1.36
C GLN A 151 1.75 6.30 0.97
N ALA A 152 1.79 6.70 -0.30
CA ALA A 152 0.92 7.74 -0.82
C ALA A 152 -0.57 7.38 -0.69
N ALA A 153 -0.95 6.13 -0.97
CA ALA A 153 -2.31 5.65 -0.78
C ALA A 153 -2.75 5.71 0.70
N ARG A 154 -1.89 5.28 1.63
CA ARG A 154 -2.12 5.40 3.09
C ARG A 154 -2.27 6.86 3.53
N TRP A 155 -1.44 7.74 2.99
CA TRP A 155 -1.49 9.16 3.30
C TRP A 155 -2.81 9.79 2.81
N LEU A 156 -3.25 9.45 1.59
CA LEU A 156 -4.51 9.93 1.01
C LEU A 156 -5.75 9.43 1.74
N GLU A 157 -5.73 8.19 2.24
CA GLU A 157 -6.79 7.66 3.10
C GLU A 157 -7.03 8.57 4.32
N THR A 158 -5.96 9.07 4.93
CA THR A 158 -6.03 9.87 6.16
C THR A 158 -6.23 11.37 5.87
N HIS A 159 -5.56 11.91 4.84
CA HIS A 159 -5.45 13.35 4.63
C HIS A 159 -6.21 13.86 3.40
N GLY A 160 -6.63 12.99 2.48
CA GLY A 160 -7.18 13.39 1.17
C GLY A 160 -8.35 14.38 1.29
N ARG A 161 -9.28 14.16 2.23
CA ARG A 161 -10.40 15.08 2.48
C ARG A 161 -9.94 16.46 2.95
N ALA A 162 -8.98 16.51 3.87
CA ALA A 162 -8.48 17.76 4.44
C ALA A 162 -7.68 18.56 3.41
N ASN A 163 -6.87 17.89 2.58
CA ASN A 163 -6.11 18.55 1.51
C ASN A 163 -7.00 19.14 0.42
N GLY A 164 -8.18 18.57 0.23
CA GLY A 164 -9.19 19.11 -0.65
C GLY A 164 -9.94 20.33 -0.08
N ALA A 165 -9.79 20.66 1.19
CA ALA A 165 -10.57 21.73 1.82
C ALA A 165 -10.28 23.09 1.16
N GLY A 166 -11.34 23.83 0.82
CA GLY A 166 -11.24 25.13 0.16
C GLY A 166 -11.08 25.09 -1.35
N VAL A 167 -10.91 23.91 -1.95
CA VAL A 167 -10.93 23.73 -3.42
C VAL A 167 -12.37 23.48 -3.89
N ALA A 168 -12.81 24.22 -4.91
CA ALA A 168 -14.13 24.01 -5.50
C ALA A 168 -14.24 22.62 -6.15
N ALA A 169 -15.40 21.99 -6.04
CA ALA A 169 -15.67 20.73 -6.72
C ALA A 169 -15.72 20.93 -8.24
N ALA A 170 -14.92 20.17 -8.98
CA ALA A 170 -14.92 20.13 -10.44
C ALA A 170 -14.79 18.67 -10.93
N PRO A 171 -15.91 17.95 -11.13
CA PRO A 171 -15.90 16.58 -11.62
C PRO A 171 -15.15 16.44 -12.95
N GLY A 172 -14.41 15.34 -13.10
CA GLY A 172 -13.58 15.09 -14.29
C GLY A 172 -12.23 15.82 -14.32
N MET A 173 -11.97 16.71 -13.34
CA MET A 173 -10.68 17.37 -13.20
C MET A 173 -9.72 16.57 -12.33
N ILE A 174 -8.50 16.41 -12.84
CA ILE A 174 -7.38 15.83 -12.09
C ILE A 174 -6.56 16.97 -11.45
N ALA A 175 -6.32 16.84 -10.16
CA ALA A 175 -5.51 17.75 -9.36
C ALA A 175 -4.18 17.09 -8.99
N ARG A 176 -3.13 17.90 -8.87
CA ARG A 176 -1.84 17.47 -8.32
C ARG A 176 -1.82 17.82 -6.83
N VAL A 177 -1.57 16.83 -5.99
CA VAL A 177 -1.44 17.01 -4.53
C VAL A 177 -0.02 16.69 -4.13
N ALA A 178 0.63 17.63 -3.43
CA ALA A 178 1.96 17.42 -2.88
C ALA A 178 1.89 16.41 -1.72
N LEU A 179 2.85 15.49 -1.69
CA LEU A 179 3.09 14.58 -0.59
C LEU A 179 4.23 15.11 0.30
N PRO A 180 4.36 14.62 1.54
CA PRO A 180 5.59 14.82 2.31
C PRO A 180 6.82 14.35 1.53
N GLY A 181 7.92 15.11 1.56
CA GLY A 181 9.19 14.73 0.93
C GLY A 181 9.33 15.07 -0.55
N ASP A 182 8.75 16.20 -0.99
CA ASP A 182 8.86 16.76 -2.36
C ASP A 182 8.29 15.90 -3.51
N ASP A 183 7.52 14.85 -3.21
CA ASP A 183 6.77 14.08 -4.20
C ASP A 183 5.34 14.62 -4.40
N TYR A 184 4.62 14.08 -5.36
CA TYR A 184 3.22 14.38 -5.63
C TYR A 184 2.44 13.16 -6.08
N VAL A 185 1.12 13.27 -5.98
CA VAL A 185 0.15 12.34 -6.56
C VAL A 185 -0.86 13.08 -7.41
N LEU A 186 -1.46 12.36 -8.36
CA LEU A 186 -2.63 12.83 -9.08
C LEU A 186 -3.90 12.31 -8.40
N THR A 187 -4.79 13.24 -8.07
CA THR A 187 -6.09 12.98 -7.43
C THR A 187 -7.19 13.66 -8.23
N GLY A 188 -8.45 13.51 -7.83
CA GLY A 188 -9.52 14.41 -8.29
C GLY A 188 -9.66 15.63 -7.39
N THR A 189 -10.65 16.48 -7.69
CA THR A 189 -11.08 17.55 -6.79
C THR A 189 -12.02 17.01 -5.70
N PRO A 190 -12.28 17.76 -4.62
CA PRO A 190 -13.30 17.40 -3.64
C PRO A 190 -14.65 17.12 -4.28
N LEU A 191 -15.44 16.27 -3.62
CA LEU A 191 -16.85 16.07 -3.93
C LEU A 191 -17.64 17.33 -3.59
N SER A 192 -18.65 17.65 -4.39
CA SER A 192 -19.57 18.74 -4.06
C SER A 192 -20.36 18.42 -2.79
N SER A 193 -20.53 19.42 -1.92
CA SER A 193 -21.48 19.37 -0.80
C SER A 193 -22.93 19.57 -1.25
N GLU A 194 -23.14 20.05 -2.48
CA GLU A 194 -24.48 20.27 -3.03
C GLU A 194 -25.09 18.97 -3.56
N LEU A 195 -26.21 18.58 -2.95
CA LEU A 195 -26.91 17.35 -3.28
C LEU A 195 -27.32 17.31 -4.76
N GLY A 196 -27.03 16.20 -5.43
CA GLY A 196 -27.46 15.95 -6.81
C GLY A 196 -26.63 16.63 -7.90
N LYS A 197 -25.66 17.49 -7.57
CA LYS A 197 -24.82 18.18 -8.56
C LYS A 197 -23.54 17.44 -8.95
N ASP A 198 -23.14 16.44 -8.16
CA ASP A 198 -21.92 15.69 -8.38
C ASP A 198 -22.21 14.20 -8.60
N GLY A 199 -22.14 13.77 -9.86
CA GLY A 199 -22.35 12.38 -10.27
C GLY A 199 -21.37 11.39 -9.62
N ARG A 200 -20.24 11.87 -9.08
CA ARG A 200 -19.30 11.04 -8.33
C ARG A 200 -19.90 10.55 -7.00
N VAL A 201 -20.86 11.28 -6.41
CA VAL A 201 -21.56 10.80 -5.22
C VAL A 201 -22.38 9.54 -5.53
N ALA A 202 -23.14 9.55 -6.63
CA ALA A 202 -23.92 8.40 -7.08
C ALA A 202 -23.01 7.22 -7.48
N TYR A 203 -21.90 7.49 -8.17
CA TYR A 203 -20.86 6.50 -8.47
C TYR A 203 -20.37 5.79 -7.21
N ARG A 204 -20.03 6.56 -6.17
CA ARG A 204 -19.55 5.99 -4.90
C ARG A 204 -20.63 5.17 -4.19
N GLN A 205 -21.90 5.55 -4.29
CA GLN A 205 -23.01 4.75 -3.76
C GLN A 205 -23.14 3.41 -4.50
N LEU A 206 -23.07 3.43 -5.84
CA LEU A 206 -23.08 2.22 -6.67
C LEU A 206 -21.95 1.25 -6.28
N LEU A 207 -20.73 1.75 -6.08
CA LEU A 207 -19.62 0.91 -5.65
C LEU A 207 -19.85 0.28 -4.27
N ARG A 208 -20.38 1.04 -3.31
CA ARG A 208 -20.72 0.50 -1.98
C ARG A 208 -21.80 -0.58 -2.08
N GLN A 209 -22.81 -0.39 -2.92
CA GLN A 209 -23.83 -1.41 -3.18
C GLN A 209 -23.22 -2.66 -3.81
N GLY A 210 -22.31 -2.51 -4.78
CA GLY A 210 -21.59 -3.64 -5.37
C GLY A 210 -20.75 -4.41 -4.36
N LEU A 211 -20.02 -3.71 -3.48
CA LEU A 211 -19.28 -4.35 -2.39
C LEU A 211 -20.20 -5.14 -1.44
N GLN A 212 -21.37 -4.59 -1.10
CA GLN A 212 -22.38 -5.28 -0.28
C GLN A 212 -22.91 -6.53 -0.98
N GLN A 213 -23.28 -6.44 -2.26
CA GLN A 213 -23.77 -7.57 -3.06
C GLN A 213 -22.71 -8.67 -3.21
N LEU A 214 -21.44 -8.28 -3.32
CA LEU A 214 -20.30 -9.19 -3.36
C LEU A 214 -19.88 -9.72 -1.98
N GLN A 215 -20.55 -9.28 -0.91
CA GLN A 215 -20.22 -9.63 0.48
C GLN A 215 -18.75 -9.30 0.83
N ILE A 216 -18.23 -8.22 0.25
CA ILE A 216 -16.90 -7.69 0.56
C ILE A 216 -17.05 -6.72 1.72
N ALA A 217 -16.50 -7.09 2.87
CA ALA A 217 -16.59 -6.29 4.07
C ALA A 217 -15.70 -5.04 3.99
N SER A 218 -16.26 -3.89 4.35
CA SER A 218 -15.49 -2.67 4.61
C SER A 218 -14.55 -2.90 5.80
N ALA A 219 -13.31 -2.38 5.71
CA ALA A 219 -12.34 -2.52 6.78
C ALA A 219 -12.78 -1.80 8.07
N ASP A 220 -13.47 -0.66 7.94
CA ASP A 220 -13.96 0.11 9.10
C ASP A 220 -15.04 -0.65 9.87
N ALA A 221 -15.97 -1.29 9.15
CA ALA A 221 -17.00 -2.13 9.75
C ALA A 221 -16.41 -3.39 10.40
N ALA A 222 -15.36 -3.97 9.81
CA ALA A 222 -14.67 -5.14 10.35
C ALA A 222 -13.88 -4.82 11.64
N ALA A 223 -13.46 -3.57 11.83
CA ALA A 223 -12.86 -3.11 13.09
C ALA A 223 -13.92 -2.97 14.19
N SER A 224 -15.10 -2.42 13.88
CA SER A 224 -16.19 -2.25 14.86
C SER A 224 -16.85 -3.56 15.29
N GLN A 225 -16.86 -4.60 14.44
CA GLN A 225 -17.39 -5.93 14.81
C GLN A 225 -16.48 -6.68 15.81
N ALA A 226 -15.23 -6.24 16.00
CA ALA A 226 -14.35 -6.78 17.04
C ALA A 226 -14.69 -6.28 18.45
N THR A 227 -15.64 -5.35 18.59
CA THR A 227 -15.95 -4.65 19.85
C THR A 227 -17.30 -5.04 20.48
N ALA A 228 -17.91 -6.17 20.10
CA ALA A 228 -19.07 -6.70 20.80
C ALA A 228 -18.66 -7.39 22.11
N PRO A 229 -19.19 -6.99 23.29
CA PRO A 229 -18.72 -7.49 24.57
C PRO A 229 -19.37 -8.85 24.86
N ILE A 230 -18.59 -9.93 24.77
CA ILE A 230 -18.95 -11.20 25.42
C ILE A 230 -18.19 -11.25 26.74
N SER A 231 -18.89 -10.90 27.80
CA SER A 231 -18.46 -10.99 29.19
C SER A 231 -18.28 -12.44 29.62
N ARG A 232 -17.08 -13.00 29.50
CA ARG A 232 -16.52 -14.00 30.44
C ARG A 232 -15.00 -13.85 30.50
N PRO A 233 -14.39 -13.66 31.69
CA PRO A 233 -12.95 -13.52 31.82
C PRO A 233 -12.33 -14.91 31.72
N VAL A 234 -11.90 -15.31 30.52
CA VAL A 234 -10.87 -16.34 30.39
C VAL A 234 -9.55 -15.62 30.51
N GLN A 235 -8.91 -15.83 31.65
CA GLN A 235 -7.60 -15.32 31.99
C GLN A 235 -6.57 -15.93 31.01
N ALA A 236 -6.36 -15.28 29.87
CA ALA A 236 -5.29 -15.60 28.95
C ALA A 236 -3.99 -15.04 29.52
N ALA A 237 -3.32 -15.86 30.33
CA ALA A 237 -1.90 -15.72 30.59
C ALA A 237 -1.18 -15.72 29.22
N ASN A 238 -0.27 -14.75 29.01
CA ASN A 238 0.68 -14.66 27.89
C ASN A 238 0.34 -13.81 26.64
N ALA A 239 -0.45 -12.74 26.76
CA ALA A 239 -0.46 -11.68 25.73
C ALA A 239 0.30 -10.39 26.13
N ASN A 240 0.63 -10.22 27.42
CA ASN A 240 1.16 -8.97 27.96
C ASN A 240 2.69 -8.91 28.15
N ARG A 241 3.45 -9.89 27.61
CA ARG A 241 4.92 -9.91 27.75
C ARG A 241 5.67 -9.30 26.58
N TRP A 242 5.09 -9.23 25.37
CA TRP A 242 5.77 -8.70 24.18
C TRP A 242 5.65 -7.17 24.01
N LEU A 243 4.56 -6.56 24.49
CA LEU A 243 4.37 -5.11 24.36
C LEU A 243 5.17 -4.29 25.40
N LYS A 244 5.68 -4.93 26.47
CA LYS A 244 6.55 -4.29 27.47
C LYS A 244 8.04 -4.45 27.20
N ILE A 245 8.44 -5.28 26.24
CA ILE A 245 9.85 -5.55 25.90
C ILE A 245 10.38 -4.56 24.85
N VAL A 246 9.54 -4.01 23.98
CA VAL A 246 9.98 -3.10 22.90
C VAL A 246 10.08 -1.63 23.35
N THR A 247 9.36 -1.23 24.40
CA THR A 247 9.42 0.16 24.94
C THR A 247 10.55 0.40 25.94
N ALA A 248 11.21 -0.65 26.48
CA ALA A 248 12.28 -0.51 27.46
C ALA A 248 13.70 -0.34 26.84
N VAL A 249 13.90 -0.80 25.60
CA VAL A 249 15.23 -0.73 24.93
C VAL A 249 15.49 0.64 24.30
N ALA A 250 14.45 1.36 23.87
CA ALA A 250 14.60 2.73 23.36
C ALA A 250 14.91 3.77 24.47
N ALA A 251 14.48 3.51 25.71
CA ALA A 251 14.64 4.47 26.81
C ALA A 251 15.99 4.39 27.55
N SER A 252 16.82 3.36 27.30
CA SER A 252 18.07 3.14 28.03
C SER A 252 19.36 3.48 27.25
N VAL A 253 19.26 3.88 25.98
CA VAL A 253 20.42 4.31 25.16
C VAL A 253 20.60 5.84 25.11
N MET A 254 19.62 6.64 25.56
CA MET A 254 19.75 8.11 25.60
C MET A 254 20.46 8.68 26.85
N VAL A 255 20.89 7.87 27.81
CA VAL A 255 21.47 8.38 29.08
C VAL A 255 23.00 8.46 29.10
N VAL A 256 23.72 8.08 28.03
CA VAL A 256 25.19 8.16 28.02
C VAL A 256 25.76 9.42 27.32
N GLN A 257 24.91 10.27 26.71
CA GLN A 257 25.38 11.51 26.07
C GLN A 257 25.41 12.77 26.96
N SER A 258 24.95 12.71 28.21
CA SER A 258 24.83 13.90 29.09
C SER A 258 25.93 14.06 30.15
N ALA A 259 27.06 13.34 30.03
CA ALA A 259 28.19 13.45 30.96
C ALA A 259 29.40 14.26 30.45
N TRP A 260 29.28 14.98 29.32
CA TRP A 260 30.34 15.83 28.77
C TRP A 260 29.91 17.30 28.56
N LEU A 261 29.09 17.81 29.48
CA LEU A 261 28.63 19.20 29.50
C LEU A 261 29.27 19.99 30.65
N PHE A 262 30.60 19.95 30.73
CA PHE A 262 31.39 20.90 31.53
C PHE A 262 32.74 21.13 30.86
N LEU A 263 32.84 22.16 30.01
CA LEU A 263 33.95 23.12 29.90
C LEU A 263 33.66 24.19 28.81
N PRO A 264 34.16 25.43 28.94
CA PRO A 264 33.50 26.63 28.44
C PRO A 264 33.98 27.15 27.06
N LYS A 265 33.15 28.06 26.55
CA LYS A 265 33.21 28.88 25.32
C LYS A 265 34.56 29.53 25.02
N GLU A 266 34.82 29.78 23.73
CA GLU A 266 35.11 31.12 23.17
C GLU A 266 35.11 31.12 21.63
N GLY A 267 34.67 32.24 21.02
CA GLY A 267 34.86 32.55 19.60
C GLY A 267 33.59 32.76 18.77
N ALA A 268 33.05 33.98 18.79
CA ALA A 268 32.03 34.46 17.86
C ALA A 268 32.61 34.68 16.44
N VAL A 269 31.76 34.62 15.40
CA VAL A 269 31.58 35.66 14.35
C VAL A 269 30.56 35.19 13.30
N VAL A 270 29.76 36.16 12.85
CA VAL A 270 28.63 36.14 11.92
C VAL A 270 29.05 35.88 10.46
N GLY A 271 28.23 35.20 9.66
CA GLY A 271 28.29 35.33 8.21
C GLY A 271 27.69 34.20 7.38
N ASN A 272 26.51 34.47 6.81
CA ASN A 272 25.99 34.07 5.50
C ASN A 272 25.77 32.60 5.12
N ALA A 273 24.63 32.43 4.44
CA ALA A 273 24.17 31.23 3.79
C ALA A 273 25.18 30.72 2.76
N GLU A 274 25.67 29.51 2.99
CA GLU A 274 26.12 28.61 1.94
C GLU A 274 25.45 27.25 2.17
N PHE A 275 24.73 26.79 1.15
CA PHE A 275 24.21 25.43 1.06
C PHE A 275 25.38 24.45 1.20
N ARG A 276 25.47 23.78 2.35
CA ARG A 276 26.36 22.64 2.56
C ARG A 276 25.54 21.36 2.63
N ASN A 277 25.83 20.47 1.68
CA ASN A 277 25.48 19.04 1.71
C ASN A 277 25.61 18.47 3.14
N GLY A 278 24.48 18.14 3.75
CA GLY A 278 24.39 17.51 5.05
C GLY A 278 24.10 16.01 4.93
N GLY A 279 25.11 15.23 4.54
CA GLY A 279 25.10 13.80 4.79
C GLY A 279 25.16 13.53 6.30
N SER A 280 24.16 12.84 6.83
CA SER A 280 24.14 12.46 8.25
C SER A 280 24.91 11.15 8.46
N GLY A 281 26.10 11.25 9.05
CA GLY A 281 26.69 10.22 9.91
C GLY A 281 27.20 8.95 9.22
N VAL A 282 28.38 9.02 8.61
CA VAL A 282 29.14 7.83 8.20
C VAL A 282 29.67 7.11 9.44
N GLU A 283 28.93 6.13 9.94
CA GLU A 283 29.51 5.10 10.81
C GLU A 283 30.49 4.26 9.98
N LYS A 284 31.79 4.46 10.22
CA LYS A 284 32.88 3.75 9.56
C LYS A 284 32.93 2.30 10.07
N GLY A 285 32.19 1.39 9.44
CA GLY A 285 32.22 -0.03 9.74
C GLY A 285 31.64 -0.88 8.60
N VAL A 286 31.89 -2.19 8.63
CA VAL A 286 31.31 -3.13 7.65
C VAL A 286 29.92 -3.51 8.12
N ARG A 287 28.94 -3.33 7.23
CA ARG A 287 27.55 -3.71 7.46
C ARG A 287 27.31 -5.11 6.91
N MET A 288 26.75 -5.98 7.72
CA MET A 288 26.46 -7.37 7.36
C MET A 288 25.00 -7.66 7.65
N ARG A 289 24.29 -8.22 6.66
CA ARG A 289 22.89 -8.62 6.84
C ARG A 289 22.85 -10.07 7.31
N VAL A 290 22.08 -10.35 8.35
CA VAL A 290 22.02 -11.68 8.96
C VAL A 290 20.62 -12.06 9.37
N LEU A 291 20.33 -13.36 9.39
CA LEU A 291 19.09 -13.91 9.94
C LEU A 291 19.46 -14.79 11.14
N PHE A 292 18.78 -14.60 12.27
CA PHE A 292 18.96 -15.45 13.46
C PHE A 292 18.03 -16.66 13.41
N ARG A 293 18.47 -17.78 13.99
CA ARG A 293 17.63 -18.98 14.10
C ARG A 293 16.37 -18.67 14.92
N ALA A 294 15.25 -19.28 14.54
CA ALA A 294 13.95 -19.03 15.18
C ALA A 294 13.94 -19.42 16.66
N GLU A 295 14.77 -20.39 17.04
CA GLU A 295 14.94 -20.91 18.39
C GLU A 295 16.05 -20.21 19.21
N ALA A 296 16.80 -19.28 18.62
CA ALA A 296 17.88 -18.58 19.32
C ALA A 296 17.31 -17.64 20.39
N THR A 297 17.80 -17.79 21.63
CA THR A 297 17.34 -16.95 22.74
C THR A 297 17.98 -15.57 22.71
N GLU A 298 17.34 -14.56 23.30
CA GLU A 298 17.90 -13.20 23.39
C GLU A 298 19.27 -13.18 24.10
N ALA A 299 19.40 -13.97 25.18
CA ALA A 299 20.65 -14.10 25.91
C ALA A 299 21.77 -14.65 25.01
N GLU A 300 21.45 -15.67 24.20
CA GLU A 300 22.38 -16.28 23.25
C GLU A 300 22.81 -15.29 22.16
N ILE A 301 21.86 -14.56 21.57
CA ILE A 301 22.15 -13.52 20.56
C ILE A 301 23.01 -12.41 21.16
N ARG A 302 22.69 -11.94 22.37
CA ARG A 302 23.44 -10.86 23.04
C ARG A 302 24.86 -11.30 23.38
N THR A 303 25.03 -12.47 23.98
CA THR A 303 26.35 -13.03 24.30
C THR A 303 27.17 -13.21 23.03
N TRP A 304 26.54 -13.65 21.93
CA TRP A 304 27.21 -13.77 20.63
C TRP A 304 27.63 -12.41 20.06
N LEU A 305 26.75 -11.40 20.03
CA LEU A 305 27.07 -10.06 19.54
C LEU A 305 28.21 -9.41 20.35
N GLN A 306 28.20 -9.59 21.67
CA GLN A 306 29.27 -9.10 22.54
C GLN A 306 30.59 -9.83 22.26
N ARG A 307 30.56 -11.16 22.12
CA ARG A 307 31.75 -11.95 21.77
C ARG A 307 32.33 -11.54 20.43
N GLU A 308 31.47 -11.26 19.44
CA GLU A 308 31.88 -10.90 18.09
C GLU A 308 32.15 -9.40 17.88
N GLN A 309 31.89 -8.57 18.89
CA GLN A 309 31.99 -7.10 18.85
C GLN A 309 31.14 -6.48 17.73
N LEU A 310 29.86 -6.89 17.66
CA LEU A 310 28.90 -6.47 16.65
C LEU A 310 27.78 -5.65 17.27
N GLU A 311 27.33 -4.63 16.54
CA GLU A 311 26.21 -3.77 16.93
C GLU A 311 25.05 -3.95 15.96
N ILE A 312 23.81 -4.06 16.46
CA ILE A 312 22.63 -4.06 15.59
C ILE A 312 22.33 -2.60 15.22
N VAL A 313 22.41 -2.27 13.93
CA VAL A 313 22.15 -0.91 13.43
C VAL A 313 20.81 -0.79 12.71
N ALA A 314 20.21 -1.91 12.28
CA ALA A 314 18.85 -1.95 11.75
C ALA A 314 18.23 -3.35 11.84
N GLY A 315 16.89 -3.43 11.79
CA GLY A 315 16.13 -4.67 11.71
C GLY A 315 15.18 -4.90 12.89
N PRO A 316 14.31 -5.94 12.83
CA PRO A 316 14.19 -6.89 11.72
C PRO A 316 13.52 -6.26 10.48
N ASP A 317 13.98 -6.63 9.30
CA ASP A 317 13.34 -6.28 8.02
C ASP A 317 12.14 -7.19 7.70
N THR A 318 11.50 -7.00 6.55
CA THR A 318 10.31 -7.78 6.13
C THR A 318 10.58 -9.28 5.95
N LEU A 319 11.86 -9.70 5.90
CA LEU A 319 12.30 -11.09 5.84
C LEU A 319 12.85 -11.59 7.18
N GLY A 320 12.74 -10.79 8.24
CA GLY A 320 13.26 -11.12 9.58
C GLY A 320 14.76 -10.96 9.73
N ALA A 321 15.45 -10.30 8.78
CA ALA A 321 16.89 -10.11 8.82
C ALA A 321 17.29 -8.81 9.54
N PHE A 322 18.45 -8.84 10.18
CA PHE A 322 19.06 -7.74 10.93
C PHE A 322 20.31 -7.25 10.21
N THR A 323 20.57 -5.94 10.29
CA THR A 323 21.84 -5.34 9.85
C THR A 323 22.74 -5.16 11.05
N LEU A 324 23.88 -5.83 11.02
CA LEU A 324 24.94 -5.70 12.00
C LEU A 324 26.04 -4.78 11.48
N LEU A 325 26.60 -3.97 12.36
CA LEU A 325 27.79 -3.17 12.11
C LEU A 325 28.96 -3.77 12.87
N SER A 326 30.07 -4.01 12.16
CA SER A 326 31.37 -4.26 12.78
C SER A 326 32.28 -3.05 12.61
N ARG A 327 33.00 -2.68 13.67
CA ARG A 327 34.06 -1.67 13.60
C ARG A 327 35.33 -2.20 12.93
N ASP A 328 35.48 -3.53 12.87
CA ASP A 328 36.55 -4.18 12.12
C ASP A 328 36.17 -4.30 10.63
N ARG A 329 37.02 -3.73 9.77
CA ARG A 329 36.80 -3.69 8.32
C ARG A 329 37.08 -5.02 7.61
N GLN A 330 37.70 -5.97 8.28
CA GLN A 330 37.96 -7.32 7.73
C GLN A 330 37.11 -8.40 8.42
N LYS A 331 36.07 -8.00 9.17
CA LYS A 331 35.22 -8.94 9.90
C LYS A 331 34.51 -9.89 8.94
N VAL A 332 34.78 -11.19 9.10
CA VAL A 332 34.05 -12.29 8.47
C VAL A 332 33.28 -13.02 9.56
N LEU A 333 31.97 -13.22 9.35
CA LEU A 333 31.13 -13.94 10.31
C LEU A 333 31.39 -15.45 10.21
N PRO A 334 31.45 -16.16 11.34
CA PRO A 334 31.57 -17.61 11.33
C PRO A 334 30.33 -18.25 10.69
N PRO A 335 30.47 -19.36 9.94
CA PRO A 335 29.35 -20.01 9.28
C PRO A 335 28.30 -20.48 10.31
N PRO A 336 27.01 -20.59 9.91
CA PRO A 336 25.96 -21.14 10.76
C PRO A 336 26.33 -22.52 11.32
N GLY A 337 26.06 -22.79 12.59
CA GLY A 337 26.46 -24.03 13.26
C GLY A 337 26.16 -24.07 14.77
N PRO A 338 26.46 -25.18 15.46
CA PRO A 338 26.21 -25.32 16.90
C PRO A 338 27.00 -24.26 17.70
N GLY A 339 26.30 -23.49 18.55
CA GLY A 339 26.87 -22.36 19.29
C GLY A 339 26.95 -21.04 18.52
N ASN A 340 26.36 -20.97 17.32
CA ASN A 340 26.17 -19.77 16.53
C ASN A 340 24.65 -19.52 16.34
N PRO A 341 24.10 -18.39 16.82
CA PRO A 341 22.68 -18.09 16.68
C PRO A 341 22.28 -17.70 15.25
N LEU A 342 23.24 -17.59 14.32
CA LEU A 342 22.98 -17.29 12.92
C LEU A 342 22.35 -18.48 12.17
N ALA A 343 21.32 -18.19 11.39
CA ALA A 343 20.73 -19.08 10.40
C ALA A 343 21.31 -18.83 9.00
N VAL A 344 21.45 -17.55 8.60
CA VAL A 344 21.95 -17.16 7.27
C VAL A 344 22.77 -15.87 7.38
N ILE A 345 23.88 -15.80 6.62
CA ILE A 345 24.70 -14.60 6.43
C ILE A 345 24.50 -14.11 5.00
N ASN A 346 24.21 -12.82 4.83
CA ASN A 346 23.78 -12.20 3.57
C ASN A 346 22.57 -12.91 2.92
N PRO A 347 21.43 -13.00 3.63
CA PRO A 347 20.18 -13.51 3.07
C PRO A 347 19.58 -12.59 2.00
#